data_AF-X6MPM9-F1
#
_entry.id   AF-X6MPM9-F1
#
_cell.length_a   1.000
_cell.length_b   1.000
_cell.length_c   1.000
_cell.angle_alpha   90.00
_cell.angle_beta   90.00
_cell.angle_gamma   90.00
#
_symmetry.space_group_name_H-M   'P 1'
#
loop_
_entity.id
_entity.type
_entity.pdbx_description
1 polymer ?
#
loop_
_entity_poly.entity_id
_entity_poly.type
_entity_poly.pdbx_seq_one_letter_code
_entity_poly.pdbx_strand_id
1 'polypeptide(L)'
;KKKKKKKKKKKKWLVLSVKGKGCNIGLIDDPTKTNMKIGTMIRLDDNQDMKPPEIIVGPGTCGRVFDPLSRELSVIRKDRSNSNEQKTNGFEKPVYRVRMFPNKRFMTKWNTYELPKQQQQIFTGIKVIDSFYPMSRGCRLGIVVPPGVSNKSEIAIDLLLSFANENNQQQSQSSFKKL
;
A
#
# COMPACT_ATOMS: atom_id res chain seq x y z
N LYS A 1 -22.88 -2.99 -38.53
CA LYS A 1 -22.16 -2.30 -37.43
C LYS A 1 -22.40 -3.02 -36.09
N LYS A 2 -21.48 -3.87 -35.61
CA LYS A 2 -21.64 -4.59 -34.31
C LYS A 2 -21.27 -3.66 -33.14
N LYS A 3 -22.24 -3.27 -32.30
CA LYS A 3 -21.99 -2.52 -31.06
C LYS A 3 -21.22 -3.39 -30.06
N LYS A 4 -19.98 -3.02 -29.72
CA LYS A 4 -19.21 -3.65 -28.63
C LYS A 4 -19.94 -3.39 -27.30
N LYS A 5 -20.50 -4.44 -26.67
CA LYS A 5 -21.02 -4.37 -25.30
C LYS A 5 -19.86 -4.04 -24.35
N LYS A 6 -19.89 -2.88 -23.69
CA LYS A 6 -18.96 -2.54 -22.60
C LYS A 6 -19.18 -3.54 -21.46
N LYS A 7 -18.16 -4.37 -21.14
CA LYS A 7 -18.18 -5.20 -19.94
C LYS A 7 -18.22 -4.28 -18.71
N LYS A 8 -19.27 -4.39 -17.90
CA LYS A 8 -19.34 -3.68 -16.60
C LYS A 8 -18.25 -4.28 -15.68
N LYS A 9 -17.41 -3.42 -15.11
CA LYS A 9 -16.44 -3.84 -14.08
C LYS A 9 -17.22 -4.33 -12.86
N LYS A 10 -16.93 -5.54 -12.39
CA LYS A 10 -17.49 -6.06 -11.13
C LYS A 10 -16.84 -5.30 -9.97
N LYS A 11 -17.65 -4.78 -9.04
CA LYS A 11 -17.16 -4.14 -7.81
C LYS A 11 -16.85 -5.22 -6.77
N LYS A 12 -15.78 -5.03 -6.00
CA LYS A 12 -15.35 -5.97 -4.95
C LYS A 12 -15.65 -5.39 -3.57
N TRP A 13 -15.95 -6.28 -2.64
CA TRP A 13 -16.47 -5.95 -1.31
C TRP A 13 -15.77 -6.82 -0.28
N LEU A 14 -15.58 -6.31 0.95
CA LEU A 14 -14.98 -7.06 2.04
C LEU A 14 -16.05 -7.48 3.03
N VAL A 15 -16.14 -8.77 3.35
CA VAL A 15 -16.96 -9.21 4.49
C VAL A 15 -16.18 -8.92 5.77
N LEU A 16 -16.69 -8.02 6.61
CA LEU A 16 -16.04 -7.59 7.86
C LEU A 16 -16.39 -8.51 9.02
N SER A 17 -17.66 -8.90 9.13
CA SER A 17 -18.11 -9.82 10.17
C SER A 17 -19.35 -10.58 9.74
N VAL A 18 -19.45 -11.85 10.13
CA VAL A 18 -20.67 -12.64 9.99
C VAL A 18 -21.27 -12.79 11.39
N LYS A 19 -22.55 -12.41 11.55
CA LYS A 19 -23.27 -12.50 12.84
C LYS A 19 -24.63 -13.15 12.60
N GLY A 20 -24.83 -14.34 13.14
CA GLY A 20 -26.08 -15.09 12.99
C GLY A 20 -26.44 -15.30 11.51
N LYS A 21 -27.64 -14.84 11.12
CA LYS A 21 -28.16 -14.95 9.75
C LYS A 21 -27.72 -13.80 8.81
N GLY A 22 -26.90 -12.87 9.30
CA GLY A 22 -26.46 -11.69 8.56
C GLY A 22 -24.95 -11.55 8.44
N CYS A 23 -24.51 -10.68 7.54
CA CYS A 23 -23.12 -10.28 7.44
C CYS A 23 -22.99 -8.77 7.26
N ASN A 24 -21.95 -8.20 7.86
CA ASN A 24 -21.53 -6.82 7.66
C ASN A 24 -20.50 -6.79 6.55
N ILE A 25 -20.73 -5.96 5.55
CA ILE A 25 -19.89 -5.84 4.37
C ILE A 25 -19.34 -4.42 4.31
N GLY A 26 -18.02 -4.31 4.28
CA GLY A 26 -17.29 -3.07 4.06
C GLY A 26 -17.13 -2.83 2.56
N LEU A 27 -17.50 -1.63 2.13
CA LEU A 27 -17.25 -1.16 0.78
C LEU A 27 -15.80 -0.68 0.68
N ILE A 28 -15.04 -1.23 -0.27
CA ILE A 28 -13.64 -0.83 -0.52
C ILE A 28 -13.56 0.22 -1.63
N ASP A 29 -14.58 0.29 -2.49
CA ASP A 29 -14.68 1.28 -3.57
C ASP A 29 -15.27 2.62 -3.09
N ASP A 30 -15.14 3.64 -3.93
CA ASP A 30 -15.61 5.01 -3.73
C ASP A 30 -17.11 5.06 -3.32
N PRO A 31 -17.43 5.47 -2.07
CA PRO A 31 -18.79 5.42 -1.52
C PRO A 31 -19.75 6.33 -2.30
N THR A 32 -19.22 7.41 -2.88
CA THR A 32 -19.97 8.36 -3.71
C THR A 32 -20.51 7.74 -5.01
N LYS A 33 -19.91 6.63 -5.47
CA LYS A 33 -20.27 5.98 -6.75
C LYS A 33 -21.09 4.70 -6.58
N THR A 34 -21.56 4.40 -5.36
CA THR A 34 -22.29 3.16 -5.04
C THR A 34 -23.69 3.43 -4.54
N ASN A 35 -24.66 3.40 -5.46
CA ASN A 35 -26.08 3.36 -5.08
C ASN A 35 -26.47 1.91 -4.76
N MET A 36 -26.18 1.46 -3.54
CA MET A 36 -26.79 0.23 -3.03
C MET A 36 -28.25 0.49 -2.70
N LYS A 37 -29.12 -0.41 -3.14
CA LYS A 37 -30.51 -0.46 -2.70
C LYS A 37 -30.74 -1.75 -1.93
N ILE A 38 -31.72 -1.72 -1.03
CA ILE A 38 -32.26 -2.95 -0.41
C ILE A 38 -32.68 -3.89 -1.55
N GLY A 39 -32.29 -5.17 -1.46
CA GLY A 39 -32.52 -6.17 -2.51
C GLY A 39 -31.43 -6.26 -3.59
N THR A 40 -30.35 -5.49 -3.48
CA THR A 40 -29.17 -5.67 -4.36
C THR A 40 -28.59 -7.06 -4.15
N MET A 41 -28.56 -7.89 -5.20
CA MET A 41 -27.95 -9.22 -5.13
C MET A 41 -26.43 -9.13 -5.04
N ILE A 42 -25.87 -9.74 -4.01
CA ILE A 42 -24.44 -9.91 -3.80
C ILE A 42 -24.10 -11.35 -4.13
N ARG A 43 -23.08 -11.55 -4.97
CA ARG A 43 -22.54 -12.88 -5.26
C ARG A 43 -21.21 -13.02 -4.55
N LEU A 44 -21.04 -14.13 -3.86
CA LEU A 44 -19.72 -14.57 -3.43
C LEU A 44 -18.91 -14.93 -4.67
N ASP A 45 -17.60 -14.65 -4.65
CA ASP A 45 -16.73 -15.10 -5.75
C ASP A 45 -16.77 -16.63 -5.81
N ASP A 46 -16.85 -17.20 -7.01
CA ASP A 46 -17.14 -18.63 -7.27
C ASP A 46 -16.08 -19.63 -6.73
N ASN A 47 -15.03 -19.13 -6.06
CA ASN A 47 -14.07 -19.98 -5.35
C ASN A 47 -14.56 -20.17 -3.92
N GLN A 48 -14.91 -21.40 -3.56
CA GLN A 48 -15.57 -21.76 -2.29
C GLN A 48 -14.79 -21.37 -1.01
N ASP A 49 -13.52 -20.99 -1.12
CA ASP A 49 -12.75 -20.42 -0.02
C ASP A 49 -12.77 -18.89 -0.06
N MET A 50 -13.31 -18.27 0.99
CA MET A 50 -13.13 -16.84 1.26
C MET A 50 -11.63 -16.53 1.36
N LYS A 51 -11.02 -16.08 0.25
CA LYS A 51 -9.60 -15.70 0.23
C LYS A 51 -9.44 -14.35 0.93
N PRO A 52 -8.45 -14.19 1.83
CA PRO A 52 -8.15 -12.88 2.38
C PRO A 52 -7.72 -11.93 1.26
N PRO A 53 -7.93 -10.62 1.41
CA PRO A 53 -7.43 -9.64 0.47
C PRO A 53 -5.92 -9.82 0.27
N GLU A 54 -5.51 -9.79 -0.99
CA GLU A 54 -4.11 -9.87 -1.42
C GLU A 54 -3.62 -8.48 -1.83
N ILE A 55 -2.41 -8.14 -1.38
CA ILE A 55 -1.70 -6.92 -1.74
C ILE A 55 -0.43 -7.26 -2.53
N ILE A 56 -0.07 -6.39 -3.45
CA ILE A 56 1.15 -6.48 -4.24
C ILE A 56 2.30 -5.83 -3.46
N VAL A 57 3.42 -6.53 -3.33
CA VAL A 57 4.64 -6.05 -2.66
C VAL A 57 5.89 -6.43 -3.45
N GLY A 58 6.99 -5.71 -3.28
CA GLY A 58 8.29 -6.06 -3.86
C GLY A 58 8.98 -4.87 -4.52
N PRO A 59 10.23 -5.00 -4.94
CA PRO A 59 11.01 -3.89 -5.50
C PRO A 59 10.40 -3.31 -6.79
N GLY A 60 9.56 -4.05 -7.51
CA GLY A 60 8.82 -3.53 -8.67
C GLY A 60 7.69 -2.54 -8.32
N THR A 61 7.31 -2.41 -7.04
CA THR A 61 6.30 -1.43 -6.59
C THR A 61 6.89 -0.04 -6.31
N CYS A 62 8.22 0.09 -6.24
CA CYS A 62 8.88 1.37 -5.98
C CYS A 62 8.54 2.39 -7.07
N GLY A 63 8.17 3.62 -6.66
CA GLY A 63 7.83 4.71 -7.59
C GLY A 63 6.47 4.59 -8.28
N ARG A 64 5.64 3.61 -7.90
CA ARG A 64 4.29 3.42 -8.46
C ARG A 64 3.21 3.74 -7.42
N VAL A 65 2.06 4.18 -7.90
CA VAL A 65 0.89 4.49 -7.06
C VAL A 65 -0.14 3.38 -7.23
N PHE A 66 -0.61 2.83 -6.12
CA PHE A 66 -1.62 1.78 -6.11
C PHE A 66 -2.79 2.17 -5.22
N ASP A 67 -3.97 1.69 -5.62
CA ASP A 67 -5.16 1.63 -4.78
C ASP A 67 -4.99 0.56 -3.68
N PRO A 68 -5.73 0.58 -2.56
CA PRO A 68 -5.65 -0.46 -1.51
C PRO A 68 -5.87 -1.89 -2.02
N LEU A 69 -6.51 -2.07 -3.17
CA LEU A 69 -6.68 -3.36 -3.86
C LEU A 69 -5.54 -3.72 -4.84
N SER A 70 -4.40 -3.05 -4.73
CA SER A 70 -3.23 -3.23 -5.61
C SER A 70 -3.49 -2.98 -7.08
N ARG A 71 -4.48 -2.15 -7.39
CA ARG A 71 -4.71 -1.66 -8.75
C ARG A 71 -3.81 -0.47 -8.95
N GLU A 72 -2.91 -0.52 -9.94
CA GLU A 72 -2.05 0.61 -10.26
C GLU A 72 -2.90 1.81 -10.70
N LEU A 73 -2.81 2.91 -9.94
CA LEU A 73 -3.44 4.21 -10.21
C LEU A 73 -2.44 5.07 -10.97
N SER A 74 -2.05 4.64 -12.16
CA SER A 74 -1.07 5.39 -12.95
C SER A 74 -1.65 6.75 -13.37
N VAL A 75 -1.09 7.84 -12.82
CA VAL A 75 -1.31 9.22 -13.30
C VAL A 75 -0.47 9.50 -14.56
N ILE A 76 0.54 8.66 -14.87
CA ILE A 76 1.59 8.95 -15.88
C ILE A 76 1.57 8.00 -17.10
N ARG A 77 0.49 7.25 -17.36
CA ARG A 77 0.38 6.47 -18.63
C ARG A 77 -0.95 6.69 -19.34
N LYS A 78 -1.17 7.93 -19.82
CA LYS A 78 -1.85 8.13 -21.12
C LYS A 78 -0.85 7.67 -22.18
N ASP A 79 -0.84 6.37 -22.46
CA ASP A 79 -0.34 5.74 -23.69
C ASP A 79 0.09 4.32 -23.37
N ARG A 80 -0.90 3.43 -23.35
CA ARG A 80 -0.84 2.06 -23.90
C ARG A 80 -2.15 1.35 -23.57
N SER A 81 -3.02 1.35 -24.58
CA SER A 81 -3.88 0.24 -25.00
C SER A 81 -4.24 -0.83 -23.97
N ASN A 82 -5.56 -0.92 -23.71
CA ASN A 82 -6.33 -2.16 -23.62
C ASN A 82 -5.51 -3.45 -23.39
N SER A 83 -5.17 -3.76 -22.15
CA SER A 83 -4.94 -5.15 -21.78
C SER A 83 -5.55 -5.42 -20.40
N ASN A 84 -6.60 -6.24 -20.43
CA ASN A 84 -7.28 -6.81 -19.27
C ASN A 84 -6.47 -8.01 -18.71
N GLU A 85 -5.16 -7.99 -18.84
CA GLU A 85 -4.30 -9.05 -18.35
C GLU A 85 -3.54 -8.54 -17.14
N GLN A 86 -3.93 -9.03 -15.97
CA GLN A 86 -3.11 -9.03 -14.76
C GLN A 86 -1.87 -9.92 -14.96
N LYS A 87 -1.09 -9.70 -16.01
CA LYS A 87 0.22 -10.29 -16.14
C LYS A 87 1.17 -9.41 -15.35
N THR A 88 1.79 -10.02 -14.36
CA THR A 88 3.01 -9.59 -13.66
C THR A 88 4.16 -9.17 -14.59
N ASN A 89 3.99 -9.25 -15.91
CA ASN A 89 4.95 -8.92 -16.96
C ASN A 89 5.15 -7.40 -17.19
N GLY A 90 4.48 -6.53 -16.42
CA GLY A 90 4.64 -5.07 -16.50
C GLY A 90 5.64 -4.47 -15.49
N PHE A 91 6.29 -5.30 -14.68
CA PHE A 91 7.26 -4.87 -13.67
C PHE A 91 8.67 -5.25 -14.10
N GLU A 92 9.58 -4.26 -14.12
CA GLU A 92 11.01 -4.47 -14.42
C GLU A 92 11.73 -5.24 -13.30
N LYS A 93 11.19 -5.16 -12.08
CA LYS A 93 11.72 -5.81 -10.87
C LYS A 93 10.67 -6.77 -10.31
N PRO A 94 11.08 -7.80 -9.54
CA PRO A 94 10.15 -8.81 -9.04
C PRO A 94 9.08 -8.22 -8.14
N VAL A 95 7.90 -8.84 -8.20
CA VAL A 95 6.70 -8.44 -7.48
C VAL A 95 5.98 -9.70 -7.01
N TYR A 96 5.52 -9.67 -5.76
CA TYR A 96 4.89 -10.78 -5.06
C TYR A 96 3.48 -10.38 -4.62
N ARG A 97 2.55 -11.34 -4.58
CA ARG A 97 1.23 -11.15 -3.98
C ARG A 97 1.23 -11.75 -2.58
N VAL A 98 0.89 -10.94 -1.59
CA VAL A 98 0.87 -11.31 -0.19
C VAL A 98 -0.52 -11.11 0.38
N ARG A 99 -1.01 -12.08 1.16
CA ARG A 99 -2.30 -11.98 1.84
C ARG A 99 -2.17 -11.04 3.03
N MET A 100 -3.05 -10.03 3.14
CA MET A 100 -3.01 -9.04 4.23
C MET A 100 -3.37 -9.67 5.60
N PHE A 101 -4.17 -10.73 5.58
CA PHE A 101 -4.56 -11.49 6.77
C PHE A 101 -4.25 -12.97 6.55
N PRO A 102 -2.97 -13.38 6.61
CA PRO A 102 -2.62 -14.78 6.58
C PRO A 102 -3.13 -15.40 7.89
N ASN A 103 -4.31 -16.02 7.85
CA ASN A 103 -4.97 -16.79 8.92
C ASN A 103 -4.71 -16.32 10.36
N LYS A 104 -5.76 -15.72 10.95
CA LYS A 104 -5.92 -15.34 12.37
C LYS A 104 -5.11 -16.22 13.34
N ARG A 105 -3.92 -15.77 13.74
CA ARG A 105 -3.19 -16.05 15.00
C ARG A 105 -1.72 -15.64 14.94
N PHE A 106 -1.13 -15.54 13.75
CA PHE A 106 0.30 -15.30 13.61
C PHE A 106 0.56 -14.05 12.79
N MET A 107 1.25 -13.07 13.39
CA MET A 107 2.08 -12.18 12.59
C MET A 107 2.97 -13.08 11.73
N THR A 108 2.87 -12.95 10.41
CA THR A 108 3.77 -13.69 9.52
C THR A 108 5.22 -13.30 9.80
N LYS A 109 6.16 -14.24 9.77
CA LYS A 109 7.58 -14.02 10.10
C LYS A 109 8.25 -12.85 9.37
N TRP A 110 7.78 -12.49 8.17
CA TRP A 110 8.26 -11.31 7.43
C TRP A 110 7.79 -9.96 8.01
N ASN A 111 6.83 -9.97 8.93
CA ASN A 111 6.26 -8.79 9.59
C ASN A 111 6.76 -8.65 11.05
N THR A 112 7.56 -9.61 11.51
CA THR A 112 8.29 -9.58 12.78
C THR A 112 9.77 -9.59 12.47
N TYR A 113 10.36 -8.40 12.38
CA TYR A 113 11.81 -8.28 12.35
C TYR A 113 12.29 -8.21 13.80
N GLU A 114 13.25 -9.06 14.16
CA GLU A 114 14.00 -8.85 15.38
C GLU A 114 14.74 -7.52 15.24
N LEU A 115 14.48 -6.61 16.18
CA LEU A 115 15.14 -5.32 16.18
C LEU A 115 16.63 -5.57 16.43
N PRO A 116 17.53 -5.07 15.57
CA PRO A 116 18.96 -5.20 15.81
C PRO A 116 19.29 -4.51 17.14
N LYS A 117 20.14 -5.15 17.95
CA LYS A 117 20.57 -4.62 19.27
C LYS A 117 21.17 -3.22 19.17
N GLN A 118 21.82 -2.91 18.04
CA GLN A 118 22.30 -1.58 17.71
C GLN A 118 21.39 -1.00 16.63
N GLN A 119 20.51 -0.09 17.04
CA GLN A 119 19.67 0.64 16.11
C GLN A 119 20.45 1.83 15.56
N GLN A 120 20.61 1.87 14.23
CA GLN A 120 21.16 3.04 13.56
C GLN A 120 20.13 4.18 13.61
N GLN A 121 20.58 5.34 14.08
CA GLN A 121 19.80 6.56 14.01
C GLN A 121 19.57 6.95 12.55
N ILE A 122 18.37 7.43 12.25
CA ILE A 122 17.99 8.03 10.97
C ILE A 122 17.96 9.53 11.20
N PHE A 123 18.73 10.30 10.42
CA PHE A 123 18.65 11.75 10.50
C PHE A 123 17.53 12.24 9.59
N THR A 124 16.70 13.08 10.17
CA THR A 124 15.49 13.60 9.54
C THR A 124 15.76 14.87 8.76
N GLY A 125 16.88 15.54 9.04
CA GLY A 125 17.16 16.89 8.56
C GLY A 125 16.37 17.97 9.29
N ILE A 126 15.47 17.59 10.20
CA ILE A 126 14.69 18.49 11.04
C ILE A 126 15.38 18.55 12.40
N LYS A 127 16.12 19.63 12.65
CA LYS A 127 16.94 19.80 13.86
C LYS A 127 16.20 19.48 15.16
N VAL A 128 14.95 19.91 15.28
CA VAL A 128 14.13 19.68 16.48
C VAL A 128 13.84 18.19 16.66
N ILE A 129 13.52 17.47 15.58
CA ILE A 129 13.28 16.03 15.65
C ILE A 129 14.59 15.30 15.93
N ASP A 130 15.67 15.64 15.23
CA ASP A 130 16.97 14.97 15.40
C ASP A 130 17.58 15.17 16.80
N SER A 131 17.31 16.31 17.44
CA SER A 131 17.87 16.64 18.75
C SER A 131 17.02 16.08 19.91
N PHE A 132 15.69 16.22 19.82
CA PHE A 132 14.78 15.90 20.93
C PHE A 132 14.04 14.57 20.76
N TYR A 133 13.86 14.11 19.52
CA TYR A 133 13.09 12.92 19.17
C TYR A 133 13.86 12.05 18.17
N PRO A 134 15.09 11.61 18.50
CA PRO A 134 15.93 10.87 17.57
C PRO A 134 15.21 9.61 17.09
N MET A 135 15.15 9.44 15.77
CA MET A 135 14.47 8.31 15.14
C MET A 135 15.46 7.21 14.80
N SER A 136 14.99 5.96 14.85
CA SER A 136 15.77 4.79 14.46
C SER A 136 14.95 3.86 13.58
N ARG A 137 15.62 2.99 12.82
CA ARG A 137 14.93 2.00 11.97
C ARG A 137 14.07 1.06 12.83
N GLY A 138 12.77 1.02 12.54
CA GLY A 138 11.79 0.23 13.27
C GLY A 138 11.10 0.96 14.43
N CYS A 139 11.50 2.20 14.74
CA CYS A 139 10.81 3.04 15.71
C CYS A 139 9.49 3.57 15.15
N ARG A 140 8.49 3.77 16.03
CA ARG A 140 7.20 4.39 15.69
C ARG A 140 7.10 5.75 16.36
N LEU A 141 7.05 6.82 15.58
CA LEU A 141 6.85 8.18 16.07
C LEU A 141 5.43 8.66 15.71
N GLY A 142 4.68 9.08 16.72
CA GLY A 142 3.35 9.68 16.53
C GLY A 142 3.45 11.20 16.34
N ILE A 143 3.01 11.72 15.19
CA ILE A 143 2.93 13.16 14.94
C ILE A 143 1.50 13.63 15.22
N VAL A 144 1.30 14.26 16.37
CA VAL A 144 0.01 14.83 16.77
C VAL A 144 0.07 16.34 16.58
N VAL A 145 -0.82 16.87 15.75
CA VAL A 145 -0.94 18.32 15.52
C VAL A 145 -2.40 18.73 15.77
N PRO A 146 -2.63 19.88 16.42
CA PRO A 146 -3.97 20.43 16.65
C PRO A 146 -4.80 20.54 15.37
N PRO A 147 -6.15 20.54 15.49
CA PRO A 147 -7.02 20.81 14.37
C PRO A 147 -6.75 22.22 13.81
N GLY A 148 -6.77 22.36 12.47
CA GLY A 148 -6.55 23.64 11.78
C GLY A 148 -5.13 23.87 11.26
N VAL A 149 -4.14 23.05 11.65
CA VAL A 149 -2.76 23.15 11.13
C VAL A 149 -2.56 22.07 10.05
N SER A 150 -2.25 22.49 8.83
CA SER A 150 -2.11 21.63 7.63
C SER A 150 -0.77 20.91 7.50
N ASN A 151 0.20 21.21 8.36
CA ASN A 151 1.61 20.89 8.11
C ASN A 151 1.99 19.44 8.45
N LYS A 152 1.02 18.58 8.84
CA LYS A 152 1.27 17.16 9.15
C LYS A 152 1.89 16.43 7.96
N SER A 153 1.35 16.65 6.78
CA SER A 153 1.80 16.02 5.55
C SER A 153 3.14 16.57 5.08
N GLU A 154 3.40 17.86 5.33
CA GLU A 154 4.67 18.52 4.97
C GLU A 154 5.83 17.89 5.73
N ILE A 155 5.70 17.72 7.05
CA ILE A 155 6.71 17.04 7.87
C ILE A 155 6.96 15.62 7.34
N ALA A 156 5.90 14.88 7.00
CA ALA A 156 6.05 13.53 6.46
C ALA A 156 6.78 13.49 5.10
N ILE A 157 6.56 14.50 4.24
CA ILE A 157 7.24 14.64 2.96
C ILE A 157 8.72 15.01 3.18
N ASP A 158 9.01 15.95 4.06
CA ASP A 158 10.38 16.37 4.37
C ASP A 158 11.20 15.19 4.92
N LEU A 159 10.62 14.39 5.82
CA LEU A 159 11.23 13.17 6.32
C LEU A 159 11.57 12.18 5.19
N LEU A 160 10.66 12.02 4.23
CA LEU A 160 10.87 11.13 3.09
C LEU A 160 12.00 11.62 2.18
N LEU A 161 12.06 12.94 1.92
CA LEU A 161 13.09 13.56 1.10
C LEU A 161 14.48 13.49 1.74
N SER A 162 14.57 13.73 3.05
CA SER A 162 15.82 13.57 3.79
C SER A 162 16.36 12.15 3.68
N PHE A 163 15.49 11.13 3.86
CA PHE A 163 15.89 9.74 3.72
C PHE A 163 16.33 9.39 2.29
N ALA A 164 15.69 9.96 1.26
CA ALA A 164 16.11 9.79 -0.12
C ALA A 164 17.52 10.37 -0.36
N ASN A 165 17.81 11.55 0.21
CA ASN A 165 19.11 12.20 0.10
C ASN A 165 20.22 11.41 0.80
N GLU A 166 19.98 10.92 2.02
CA GLU A 166 20.94 10.08 2.75
C GLU A 166 21.31 8.80 1.97
N ASN A 167 20.31 8.11 1.41
CA ASN A 167 20.55 6.89 0.65
C ASN A 167 21.37 7.16 -0.62
N ASN A 168 21.14 8.30 -1.29
CA ASN A 168 21.93 8.69 -2.47
C ASN A 168 23.40 8.97 -2.09
N GLN A 169 23.65 9.58 -0.93
CA GLN A 169 25.00 9.83 -0.43
C GLN A 169 25.73 8.53 -0.01
N GLN A 170 25.03 7.58 0.59
CA GLN A 170 25.62 6.29 0.95
C GLN A 170 26.01 5.47 -0.30
N GLN A 171 25.18 5.51 -1.35
CA GLN A 171 25.49 4.83 -2.61
C GLN A 171 26.76 5.39 -3.26
N SER A 172 26.91 6.71 -3.33
CA SER A 172 28.09 7.35 -3.95
C SER A 172 29.39 7.08 -3.17
N GLN A 173 29.33 6.93 -1.85
CA GLN A 173 30.48 6.53 -1.04
C GLN A 173 30.86 5.05 -1.21
N SER A 174 29.88 4.17 -1.41
CA SER A 174 30.11 2.73 -1.57
C SER A 174 30.77 2.36 -2.91
N SER A 175 30.49 3.13 -3.97
CA SER A 175 31.13 2.97 -5.27
C SER A 175 32.58 3.46 -5.28
N PHE A 176 32.93 4.47 -4.48
CA PHE A 176 34.30 4.95 -4.34
C PHE A 176 35.23 3.98 -3.60
N LYS A 177 34.71 3.13 -2.71
CA LYS A 177 35.50 2.12 -1.98
C LYS A 177 35.79 0.84 -2.77
N LYS A 178 35.28 0.73 -4.00
CA LYS A 178 35.46 -0.44 -4.89
C LYS A 178 36.46 -0.20 -6.02
N LEU A 179 37.13 0.95 -6.04
CA LEU A 179 38.28 1.25 -6.88
C LEU A 179 39.54 1.22 -6.00
#